data_AF-A0A975SUQ2-F1
#
_entry.id   AF-A0A975SUQ2-F1
#
_cell.length_a   1.000
_cell.length_b   1.000
_cell.length_c   1.000
_cell.angle_alpha   90.00
_cell.angle_beta   90.00
_cell.angle_gamma   90.00
#
_symmetry.space_group_name_H-M   'P 1'
#
loop_
_entity.id
_entity.type
_entity.pdbx_description
1 polymer ?
#
loop_
_entity_poly.entity_id
_entity_poly.type
_entity_poly.pdbx_seq_one_letter_code
_entity_poly.pdbx_strand_id
1 'polypeptide(L)'
;MTEAIIAWLAPLPLIVPDPVTWCGAVLVVLALVCWFLWTRHLGPVGQVLVLLAGPIVALLAWVGVDVLWRPFADGVGKATFTWIGAVVLVIAEILSGWSSQVRAARRAGDHKGVDSAMHRRTARGLGVGRGLGLFLVGLALAVVAFLTGAVGVNSTFGAYPTLGAVMGWGINATPLPPAGGGQSGAGASAPQPGATAASPQSAAKPARPQGPLAASWKAPSGMPAQGNVYTSEIPASGDFSPRPAWIYVPPAYLSATPPVLPVLVLMAGQPGQPGDWFTIGRVKETMDAWAANHQGLAPVVVVADPLSSDTVNPLCSDAAHGDVATYLQKDVPAWIAHNLKVDPDHSRWAIGGLSNGATCALQVATRAPQVYTTVLSMSGEEHPTLGSEERTISEGFGGDRAAYQANDPLTLLGTHRYEGLSVLFSVGADDSEYLPGVKRLAEAARGAGMSVEERTYPGTHSWQVWTMALAEQVDWLAARLQIIG
;
A
#
# COMPACT_ATOMS: atom_id res chain seq x y z
N MET A 1 -6.62 22.07 -19.94
CA MET A 1 -7.89 21.90 -19.21
C MET A 1 -7.86 20.71 -18.26
N THR A 2 -7.10 19.65 -18.56
CA THR A 2 -6.97 18.42 -17.76
C THR A 2 -6.20 18.59 -16.45
N GLU A 3 -5.04 19.28 -16.43
CA GLU A 3 -4.23 19.34 -15.19
C GLU A 3 -4.86 20.16 -14.07
N ALA A 4 -5.53 21.28 -14.39
CA ALA A 4 -6.22 22.08 -13.38
C ALA A 4 -7.41 21.34 -12.74
N ILE A 5 -8.10 20.50 -13.51
CA ILE A 5 -9.18 19.65 -13.01
C ILE A 5 -8.61 18.54 -12.12
N ILE A 6 -7.52 17.89 -12.55
CA ILE A 6 -6.83 16.86 -11.75
C ILE A 6 -6.32 17.46 -10.44
N ALA A 7 -5.68 18.62 -10.46
CA ALA A 7 -5.20 19.29 -9.25
C ALA A 7 -6.31 19.63 -8.26
N TRP A 8 -7.53 19.90 -8.75
CA TRP A 8 -8.70 20.16 -7.91
C TRP A 8 -9.39 18.88 -7.41
N LEU A 9 -9.46 17.83 -8.23
CA LEU A 9 -10.14 16.57 -7.88
C LEU A 9 -9.25 15.61 -7.06
N ALA A 10 -7.96 15.54 -7.35
CA ALA A 10 -7.03 14.62 -6.71
C ALA A 10 -7.00 14.70 -5.17
N PRO A 11 -7.09 15.87 -4.52
CA PRO A 11 -7.10 15.95 -3.05
C PRO A 11 -8.47 15.68 -2.41
N LEU A 12 -9.53 15.44 -3.20
CA LEU A 12 -10.87 15.20 -2.63
C LEU A 12 -10.86 13.91 -1.79
N PRO A 13 -11.28 13.97 -0.51
CA PRO A 13 -11.22 12.84 0.40
C PRO A 13 -12.27 11.78 0.07
N LEU A 14 -11.88 10.51 0.17
CA LEU A 14 -12.75 9.34 0.04
C LEU A 14 -12.98 8.60 1.37
N ILE A 15 -12.26 9.00 2.41
CA ILE A 15 -12.47 8.52 3.78
C ILE A 15 -13.19 9.64 4.52
N VAL A 16 -14.47 9.41 4.83
CA VAL A 16 -15.31 10.28 5.67
C VAL A 16 -15.44 9.69 7.06
N PRO A 17 -15.79 10.47 8.10
CA PRO A 17 -16.03 9.93 9.45
C PRO A 17 -17.19 8.91 9.46
N ASP A 18 -16.99 7.79 10.17
CA ASP A 18 -17.95 6.68 10.31
C ASP A 18 -18.55 6.12 8.99
N PRO A 19 -17.70 5.84 7.99
CA PRO A 19 -18.17 5.47 6.64
C PRO A 19 -18.85 4.10 6.62
N VAL A 20 -18.46 3.18 7.52
CA VAL A 20 -19.02 1.83 7.65
C VAL A 20 -20.51 1.89 7.99
N THR A 21 -20.88 2.68 9.01
CA THR A 21 -22.28 2.80 9.46
C THR A 21 -23.15 3.43 8.39
N TRP A 22 -22.69 4.52 7.77
CA TRP A 22 -23.42 5.21 6.71
C TRP A 22 -23.57 4.35 5.45
N CYS A 23 -22.50 3.71 4.98
CA CYS A 23 -22.56 2.82 3.82
C CYS A 23 -23.49 1.63 4.08
N GLY A 24 -23.47 1.09 5.31
CA GLY A 24 -24.34 -0.02 5.70
C GLY A 24 -25.81 0.39 5.67
N ALA A 25 -26.13 1.55 6.24
CA ALA A 25 -27.49 2.09 6.24
C ALA A 25 -28.01 2.33 4.81
N VAL A 26 -27.17 2.89 3.92
CA VAL A 26 -27.52 3.11 2.52
C VAL A 26 -27.82 1.79 1.81
N LEU A 27 -26.98 0.76 1.96
CA LEU A 27 -27.21 -0.54 1.33
C LEU A 27 -28.48 -1.23 1.85
N VAL A 28 -28.79 -1.10 3.15
CA VAL A 28 -30.04 -1.62 3.73
C VAL A 28 -31.25 -0.91 3.12
N VAL A 29 -31.23 0.42 3.03
CA VAL A 29 -32.31 1.20 2.41
C VAL A 29 -32.47 0.82 0.94
N LEU A 30 -31.37 0.69 0.20
CA LEU A 30 -31.40 0.26 -1.19
C LEU A 30 -32.02 -1.13 -1.33
N ALA A 31 -31.60 -2.10 -0.53
CA ALA A 31 -32.18 -3.44 -0.54
C ALA A 31 -33.70 -3.41 -0.25
N LEU A 32 -34.15 -2.66 0.76
CA LEU A 32 -35.58 -2.54 1.07
C LEU A 32 -36.39 -1.91 -0.08
N VAL A 33 -35.85 -0.86 -0.71
CA VAL A 33 -36.49 -0.20 -1.87
C VAL A 33 -36.53 -1.14 -3.07
N CYS A 34 -35.41 -1.80 -3.38
CA CYS A 34 -35.28 -2.72 -4.50
C CYS A 34 -36.20 -3.93 -4.32
N TRP A 35 -36.27 -4.48 -3.10
CA TRP A 35 -37.22 -5.52 -2.73
C TRP A 35 -38.66 -5.11 -3.04
N PHE A 36 -39.09 -3.93 -2.54
CA PHE A 36 -40.45 -3.46 -2.77
C PHE A 36 -40.77 -3.20 -4.25
N LEU A 37 -39.83 -2.61 -5.00
CA LEU A 37 -40.05 -2.25 -6.39
C LEU A 37 -39.97 -3.46 -7.33
N TRP A 38 -39.05 -4.39 -7.07
CA TRP A 38 -38.64 -5.40 -8.04
C TRP A 38 -38.85 -6.84 -7.62
N THR A 39 -39.01 -7.20 -6.34
CA THR A 39 -39.15 -8.61 -5.94
C THR A 39 -40.55 -8.99 -5.45
N ARG A 40 -41.37 -8.02 -5.00
CA ARG A 40 -42.72 -8.29 -4.45
C ARG A 40 -43.66 -9.11 -5.33
N HIS A 41 -43.42 -9.12 -6.64
CA HIS A 41 -44.23 -9.84 -7.62
C HIS A 41 -43.85 -11.34 -7.72
N LEU A 42 -42.72 -11.74 -7.13
CA LEU A 42 -42.27 -13.12 -7.07
C LEU A 42 -43.06 -13.89 -6.00
N GLY A 43 -43.26 -15.19 -6.20
CA GLY A 43 -43.78 -16.08 -5.17
C GLY A 43 -42.80 -16.26 -3.99
N PRO A 44 -43.23 -16.86 -2.88
CA PRO A 44 -42.43 -16.97 -1.65
C PRO A 44 -41.04 -17.58 -1.88
N VAL A 45 -40.96 -18.65 -2.68
CA VAL A 45 -39.69 -19.30 -3.04
C VAL A 45 -38.77 -18.36 -3.81
N GLY A 46 -39.31 -17.59 -4.76
CA GLY A 46 -38.52 -16.64 -5.56
C GLY A 46 -37.97 -15.50 -4.72
N GLN A 47 -38.74 -15.00 -3.74
CA GLN A 47 -38.27 -13.97 -2.81
C GLN A 47 -37.13 -14.49 -1.93
N VAL A 48 -37.25 -15.70 -1.38
CA VAL A 48 -36.19 -16.34 -0.58
C VAL A 48 -34.92 -16.53 -1.41
N LEU A 49 -35.03 -17.02 -2.65
CA LEU A 49 -33.86 -17.23 -3.52
C LEU A 49 -33.11 -15.94 -3.83
N VAL A 50 -33.82 -14.83 -4.06
CA VAL A 50 -33.19 -13.52 -4.30
C VAL A 50 -32.48 -13.01 -3.03
N LEU A 51 -33.11 -13.13 -1.86
CA LEU A 51 -32.50 -12.74 -0.58
C LEU A 51 -31.24 -13.57 -0.27
N LEU A 52 -31.21 -14.84 -0.65
CA LEU A 52 -30.07 -15.72 -0.44
C LEU A 52 -28.92 -15.49 -1.44
N ALA A 53 -29.15 -14.80 -2.56
CA ALA A 53 -28.13 -14.61 -3.59
C ALA A 53 -26.87 -13.91 -3.05
N GLY A 54 -27.04 -12.82 -2.29
CA GLY A 54 -25.93 -12.09 -1.67
C GLY A 54 -25.09 -12.95 -0.72
N PRO A 55 -25.70 -13.55 0.34
CA PRO A 55 -25.00 -14.44 1.26
C PRO A 55 -24.34 -15.64 0.60
N ILE A 56 -24.98 -16.28 -0.39
CA ILE A 56 -24.40 -17.41 -1.12
C ILE A 56 -23.16 -16.98 -1.90
N VAL A 57 -23.23 -15.88 -2.64
CA VAL A 57 -22.08 -15.38 -3.41
C VAL A 57 -20.94 -14.94 -2.49
N ALA A 58 -21.24 -14.25 -1.38
CA ALA A 58 -20.24 -13.89 -0.39
C ALA A 58 -19.55 -15.13 0.21
N LEU A 59 -20.31 -16.17 0.57
CA LEU A 59 -19.78 -17.42 1.09
C LEU A 59 -18.92 -18.15 0.06
N LEU A 60 -19.39 -18.28 -1.18
CA LEU A 60 -18.64 -18.93 -2.26
C LEU A 60 -17.36 -18.18 -2.58
N ALA A 61 -17.40 -16.85 -2.61
CA ALA A 61 -16.21 -16.01 -2.80
C ALA A 61 -15.21 -16.18 -1.65
N TRP A 62 -15.69 -16.17 -0.40
CA TRP A 62 -14.85 -16.41 0.77
C TRP A 62 -14.23 -17.81 0.76
N VAL A 63 -14.98 -18.85 0.45
CA VAL A 63 -14.44 -20.22 0.30
C VAL A 63 -13.41 -20.26 -0.82
N GLY A 64 -13.72 -19.68 -1.98
CA GLY A 64 -12.81 -19.66 -3.13
C GLY A 64 -11.49 -18.97 -2.81
N VAL A 65 -11.55 -17.80 -2.15
CA VAL A 65 -10.38 -16.95 -1.93
C VAL A 65 -9.66 -17.28 -0.62
N ASP A 66 -10.34 -17.25 0.53
CA ASP A 66 -9.71 -17.38 1.86
C ASP A 66 -9.58 -18.83 2.33
N VAL A 67 -10.29 -19.79 1.72
CA VAL A 67 -10.20 -21.21 2.11
C VAL A 67 -9.40 -22.04 1.11
N LEU A 68 -9.70 -21.92 -0.18
CA LEU A 68 -9.12 -22.74 -1.24
C LEU A 68 -7.85 -22.14 -1.85
N TRP A 69 -7.86 -20.85 -2.20
CA TRP A 69 -6.71 -20.21 -2.84
C TRP A 69 -5.66 -19.68 -1.84
N ARG A 70 -6.12 -19.05 -0.76
CA ARG A 70 -5.33 -18.43 0.32
C ARG A 70 -4.15 -17.58 -0.18
N PRO A 71 -4.43 -16.52 -0.98
CA PRO A 71 -3.38 -15.63 -1.50
C PRO A 71 -2.76 -14.72 -0.43
N PHE A 72 -3.46 -14.49 0.69
CA PHE A 72 -3.04 -13.62 1.79
C PHE A 72 -3.03 -14.40 3.09
N ALA A 73 -2.05 -14.14 3.97
CA ALA A 73 -1.91 -14.85 5.24
C ALA A 73 -3.13 -14.66 6.16
N ASP A 74 -3.63 -13.42 6.26
CA ASP A 74 -4.79 -13.07 7.10
C ASP A 74 -6.15 -13.19 6.36
N GLY A 75 -6.10 -13.55 5.08
CA GLY A 75 -7.25 -13.51 4.18
C GLY A 75 -7.68 -12.08 3.79
N VAL A 76 -8.73 -11.97 2.97
CA VAL A 76 -9.27 -10.67 2.51
C VAL A 76 -10.14 -10.00 3.58
N GLY A 77 -10.51 -10.73 4.62
CA GLY A 77 -11.31 -10.24 5.74
C GLY A 77 -12.82 -10.36 5.51
N LYS A 78 -13.53 -10.79 6.56
CA LYS A 78 -14.99 -11.04 6.52
C LYS A 78 -15.82 -9.79 6.16
N ALA A 79 -15.34 -8.61 6.56
CA ALA A 79 -15.98 -7.33 6.24
C ALA A 79 -16.10 -7.14 4.73
N THR A 80 -15.04 -7.43 3.97
CA THR A 80 -15.00 -7.31 2.50
C THR A 80 -16.05 -8.19 1.84
N PHE A 81 -16.12 -9.47 2.20
CA PHE A 81 -17.13 -10.39 1.66
C PHE A 81 -18.55 -9.99 2.05
N THR A 82 -18.74 -9.38 3.23
CA THR A 82 -20.04 -8.85 3.67
C THR A 82 -20.48 -7.69 2.77
N TRP A 83 -19.58 -6.75 2.46
CA TRP A 83 -19.88 -5.67 1.51
C TRP A 83 -20.20 -6.19 0.11
N ILE A 84 -19.43 -7.14 -0.40
CA ILE A 84 -19.69 -7.79 -1.70
C ILE A 84 -21.07 -8.44 -1.70
N GLY A 85 -21.41 -9.20 -0.66
CA GLY A 85 -22.71 -9.85 -0.52
C GLY A 85 -23.87 -8.86 -0.51
N ALA A 86 -23.73 -7.74 0.21
CA ALA A 86 -24.74 -6.69 0.27
C ALA A 86 -24.96 -6.02 -1.11
N VAL A 87 -23.91 -5.75 -1.86
CA VAL A 87 -24.01 -5.22 -3.23
C VAL A 87 -24.66 -6.23 -4.18
N VAL A 88 -24.25 -7.50 -4.10
CA VAL A 88 -24.82 -8.57 -4.93
C VAL A 88 -26.30 -8.76 -4.67
N LEU A 89 -26.74 -8.64 -3.41
CA LEU A 89 -28.17 -8.69 -3.06
C LEU A 89 -28.96 -7.62 -3.83
N VAL A 90 -28.54 -6.36 -3.75
CA VAL A 90 -29.21 -5.24 -4.43
C VAL A 90 -29.26 -5.47 -5.94
N ILE A 91 -28.16 -5.92 -6.54
CA ILE A 91 -28.09 -6.23 -7.98
C ILE A 91 -29.03 -7.38 -8.35
N ALA A 92 -29.08 -8.44 -7.55
CA ALA A 92 -29.96 -9.59 -7.78
C ALA A 92 -31.44 -9.18 -7.76
N GLU A 93 -31.82 -8.30 -6.84
CA GLU A 93 -33.18 -7.74 -6.76
C GLU A 93 -33.53 -6.96 -8.03
N ILE A 94 -32.65 -6.07 -8.51
CA ILE A 94 -32.82 -5.30 -9.75
C ILE A 94 -32.98 -6.23 -10.96
N LEU A 95 -32.11 -7.23 -11.11
CA LEU A 95 -32.15 -8.18 -12.22
C LEU A 95 -33.41 -9.04 -12.20
N SER A 96 -33.89 -9.43 -11.01
CA SER A 96 -35.13 -10.20 -10.87
C SER A 96 -36.34 -9.41 -11.40
N GLY A 97 -36.41 -8.11 -11.08
CA GLY A 97 -37.41 -7.19 -11.60
C GLY A 97 -37.34 -7.03 -13.11
N TRP A 98 -36.14 -6.87 -13.66
CA TRP A 98 -35.95 -6.74 -15.11
C TRP A 98 -36.40 -8.00 -15.87
N SER A 99 -36.01 -9.18 -15.39
CA SER A 99 -36.40 -10.45 -16.00
C SER A 99 -37.93 -10.61 -16.07
N SER A 100 -38.65 -10.11 -15.07
CA SER A 100 -40.11 -10.15 -15.00
C SER A 100 -40.78 -9.20 -16.00
N GLN A 101 -40.24 -8.00 -16.18
CA GLN A 101 -40.74 -7.02 -17.14
C GLN A 101 -40.52 -7.48 -18.58
N VAL A 102 -39.37 -8.09 -18.87
CA VAL A 102 -39.09 -8.70 -20.17
C VAL A 102 -40.07 -9.84 -20.45
N ARG A 103 -40.34 -10.72 -19.47
CA ARG A 103 -41.34 -11.79 -19.60
C ARG A 103 -42.75 -11.22 -19.84
N ALA A 104 -43.14 -10.17 -19.12
CA ALA A 104 -44.43 -9.52 -19.30
C ALA A 104 -44.57 -8.85 -20.68
N ALA A 105 -43.52 -8.18 -21.16
CA ALA A 105 -43.47 -7.57 -22.48
C ALA A 105 -43.57 -8.60 -23.62
N ARG A 106 -42.89 -9.76 -23.48
CA ARG A 106 -42.98 -10.87 -24.44
C ARG A 106 -44.38 -11.47 -24.50
N ARG A 107 -45.01 -11.76 -23.34
CA ARG A 107 -46.40 -12.26 -23.27
C ARG A 107 -47.41 -11.28 -23.86
N ALA A 108 -47.23 -9.98 -23.64
CA ALA A 108 -48.06 -8.94 -24.23
C ALA A 108 -47.83 -8.77 -25.76
N GLY A 109 -46.69 -9.22 -26.28
CA GLY A 109 -46.39 -9.31 -27.70
C GLY A 109 -47.09 -10.50 -28.37
N ASP A 110 -47.03 -11.68 -27.75
CA ASP A 110 -47.69 -12.90 -28.24
C ASP A 110 -49.22 -12.76 -28.29
N HIS A 111 -49.84 -12.17 -27.28
CA HIS A 111 -51.29 -11.92 -27.29
C HIS A 111 -51.74 -10.87 -28.32
N LYS A 112 -50.83 -10.03 -28.84
CA LYS A 112 -51.13 -9.05 -29.89
C LYS A 112 -51.02 -9.62 -31.31
N GLY A 113 -50.67 -10.90 -31.45
CA GLY A 113 -50.72 -11.63 -32.72
C GLY A 113 -52.13 -12.05 -33.14
N VAL A 114 -53.14 -11.87 -32.29
CA VAL A 114 -54.50 -12.42 -32.53
C VAL A 114 -55.58 -11.35 -32.70
N ASP A 115 -55.41 -10.09 -32.27
CA ASP A 115 -56.48 -9.09 -32.39
C ASP A 115 -56.09 -7.73 -33.00
N SER A 116 -57.04 -7.26 -33.81
CA SER A 116 -56.92 -6.30 -34.91
C SER A 116 -56.57 -4.85 -34.56
N ALA A 117 -56.16 -4.16 -35.61
CA ALA A 117 -55.76 -2.77 -35.70
C ALA A 117 -56.88 -1.78 -35.30
N MET A 118 -56.85 -1.15 -34.11
CA MET A 118 -57.37 0.23 -33.98
C MET A 118 -56.98 1.07 -32.76
N HIS A 119 -56.12 0.66 -31.81
CA HIS A 119 -55.74 1.54 -30.68
C HIS A 119 -54.20 1.63 -30.50
N ARG A 120 -53.47 1.93 -31.58
CA ARG A 120 -52.01 1.72 -31.64
C ARG A 120 -51.09 2.92 -31.38
N ARG A 121 -51.58 4.14 -31.15
CA ARG A 121 -50.68 5.33 -31.02
C ARG A 121 -50.48 5.90 -29.61
N THR A 122 -51.41 5.72 -28.68
CA THR A 122 -51.29 6.31 -27.32
C THR A 122 -50.76 5.34 -26.26
N ALA A 123 -51.04 4.03 -26.35
CA ALA A 123 -50.59 3.03 -25.37
C ALA A 123 -49.13 2.57 -25.56
N ARG A 124 -48.55 2.75 -26.76
CA ARG A 124 -47.14 2.36 -27.05
C ARG A 124 -46.12 3.33 -26.43
N GLY A 125 -46.47 4.60 -26.22
CA GLY A 125 -45.58 5.60 -25.62
C GLY A 125 -45.41 5.45 -24.09
N LEU A 126 -46.50 5.20 -23.35
CA LEU A 126 -46.45 5.10 -21.88
C LEU A 126 -45.86 3.78 -21.37
N GLY A 127 -46.08 2.65 -22.07
CA GLY A 127 -45.59 1.34 -21.63
C GLY A 127 -44.09 1.13 -21.85
N VAL A 128 -43.57 1.62 -22.98
CA VAL A 128 -42.13 1.57 -23.31
C VAL A 128 -41.36 2.60 -22.48
N GLY A 129 -41.93 3.80 -22.26
CA GLY A 129 -41.34 4.83 -21.39
C GLY A 129 -41.25 4.41 -19.92
N ARG A 130 -42.25 3.69 -19.38
CA ARG A 130 -42.20 3.14 -18.02
C ARG A 130 -41.15 2.04 -17.84
N GLY A 131 -41.02 1.13 -18.81
CA GLY A 131 -40.02 0.05 -18.77
C GLY A 131 -38.58 0.59 -18.87
N LEU A 132 -38.34 1.55 -19.76
CA LEU A 132 -37.04 2.22 -19.87
C LEU A 132 -36.72 3.06 -18.62
N GLY A 133 -37.71 3.76 -18.05
CA GLY A 133 -37.53 4.53 -16.82
C GLY A 133 -37.15 3.64 -15.62
N LEU A 134 -37.84 2.52 -15.41
CA LEU A 134 -37.50 1.56 -14.35
C LEU A 134 -36.13 0.90 -14.55
N PHE A 135 -35.73 0.67 -15.81
CA PHE A 135 -34.39 0.16 -16.12
C PHE A 135 -33.30 1.18 -15.77
N LEU A 136 -33.46 2.45 -16.15
CA LEU A 136 -32.50 3.51 -15.83
C LEU A 136 -32.39 3.76 -14.32
N VAL A 137 -33.52 3.67 -13.60
CA VAL A 137 -33.53 3.72 -12.13
C VAL A 137 -32.79 2.53 -11.54
N GLY A 138 -33.03 1.30 -12.04
CA GLY A 138 -32.30 0.10 -11.62
C GLY A 138 -30.79 0.24 -11.84
N LEU A 139 -30.37 0.74 -13.00
CA LEU A 139 -28.95 0.99 -13.29
C LEU A 139 -28.35 2.01 -12.31
N ALA A 140 -29.05 3.12 -12.06
CA ALA A 140 -28.58 4.13 -11.11
C ALA A 140 -28.43 3.56 -9.69
N LEU A 141 -29.41 2.79 -9.21
CA LEU A 141 -29.33 2.16 -7.87
C LEU A 141 -28.23 1.11 -7.80
N ALA A 142 -27.98 0.34 -8.86
CA ALA A 142 -26.85 -0.60 -8.93
C ALA A 142 -25.50 0.13 -8.84
N VAL A 143 -25.36 1.26 -9.53
CA VAL A 143 -24.15 2.10 -9.45
C VAL A 143 -23.96 2.65 -8.03
N VAL A 144 -25.03 3.16 -7.41
CA VAL A 144 -24.97 3.65 -6.02
C VAL A 144 -24.59 2.51 -5.06
N ALA A 145 -25.19 1.33 -5.20
CA ALA A 145 -24.85 0.17 -4.37
C ALA A 145 -23.37 -0.22 -4.53
N PHE A 146 -22.87 -0.31 -5.77
CA PHE A 146 -21.48 -0.61 -6.04
C PHE A 146 -20.53 0.43 -5.41
N LEU A 147 -20.77 1.71 -5.64
CA LEU A 147 -19.94 2.78 -5.08
C LEU A 147 -19.97 2.77 -3.54
N THR A 148 -21.14 2.52 -2.94
CA THR A 148 -21.29 2.42 -1.48
C THR A 148 -20.52 1.23 -0.92
N GLY A 149 -20.59 0.06 -1.56
CA GLY A 149 -19.81 -1.11 -1.17
C GLY A 149 -18.30 -0.87 -1.32
N ALA A 150 -17.86 -0.22 -2.40
CA ALA A 150 -16.46 0.13 -2.62
C ALA A 150 -15.93 1.09 -1.54
N VAL A 151 -16.70 2.11 -1.14
CA VAL A 151 -16.36 2.99 -0.02
C VAL A 151 -16.33 2.21 1.30
N GLY A 152 -17.28 1.30 1.52
CA GLY A 152 -17.30 0.43 2.70
C GLY A 152 -16.04 -0.45 2.81
N VAL A 153 -15.60 -1.07 1.71
CA VAL A 153 -14.34 -1.82 1.66
C VAL A 153 -13.14 -0.89 1.89
N ASN A 154 -13.08 0.23 1.17
CA ASN A 154 -11.97 1.19 1.29
C ASN A 154 -11.83 1.73 2.72
N SER A 155 -12.94 1.94 3.42
CA SER A 155 -12.90 2.40 4.81
C SER A 155 -12.34 1.40 5.81
N THR A 156 -12.29 0.12 5.45
CA THR A 156 -11.69 -0.93 6.29
C THR A 156 -10.17 -0.86 6.24
N PHE A 157 -9.60 -0.58 5.05
CA PHE A 157 -8.15 -0.63 4.81
C PHE A 157 -7.49 0.75 4.71
N GLY A 158 -8.28 1.79 4.45
CA GLY A 158 -7.78 3.14 4.18
C GLY A 158 -6.95 3.26 2.89
N ALA A 159 -7.04 2.28 1.97
CA ALA A 159 -6.16 2.15 0.82
C ALA A 159 -6.28 3.32 -0.18
N TYR A 160 -7.42 3.98 -0.27
CA TYR A 160 -7.64 5.10 -1.17
C TYR A 160 -8.15 6.31 -0.37
N PRO A 161 -7.26 7.13 0.23
CA PRO A 161 -7.67 8.28 1.02
C PRO A 161 -8.30 9.39 0.16
N THR A 162 -7.96 9.44 -1.13
CA THR A 162 -8.43 10.49 -2.05
C THR A 162 -8.82 9.94 -3.43
N LEU A 163 -9.56 10.73 -4.20
CA LEU A 163 -9.84 10.43 -5.61
C LEU A 163 -8.56 10.32 -6.44
N GLY A 164 -7.51 11.07 -6.11
CA GLY A 164 -6.22 10.98 -6.77
C GLY A 164 -5.60 9.59 -6.63
N ALA A 165 -5.65 9.02 -5.42
CA ALA A 165 -5.17 7.66 -5.16
C ALA A 165 -5.95 6.60 -5.97
N VAL A 166 -7.28 6.74 -6.09
CA VAL A 166 -8.11 5.82 -6.91
C VAL A 166 -7.75 5.90 -8.39
N MET A 167 -7.59 7.12 -8.91
CA MET A 167 -7.41 7.35 -10.33
C MET A 167 -5.95 7.20 -10.79
N GLY A 168 -5.02 6.92 -9.86
CA GLY A 168 -3.58 6.99 -10.12
C GLY A 168 -3.11 8.40 -10.48
N TRP A 169 -3.92 9.42 -10.16
CA TRP A 169 -3.58 10.82 -10.34
C TRP A 169 -2.78 11.28 -9.13
N GLY A 170 -1.51 10.88 -9.08
CA GLY A 170 -0.63 11.19 -7.96
C GLY A 170 0.83 10.96 -8.30
N ILE A 171 1.68 11.86 -7.78
CA ILE A 171 3.15 11.91 -7.84
C ILE A 171 3.76 11.45 -9.18
N ASN A 172 4.14 12.42 -10.01
CA ASN A 172 4.93 12.18 -11.23
C ASN A 172 6.32 11.64 -10.86
N ALA A 173 6.43 10.32 -10.73
CA ALA A 173 7.71 9.65 -10.60
C ALA A 173 8.35 9.51 -11.99
N THR A 174 9.57 10.00 -12.14
CA THR A 174 10.34 9.90 -13.38
C THR A 174 11.43 8.84 -13.26
N PRO A 175 11.85 8.15 -14.33
CA PRO A 175 13.00 7.24 -14.25
C PRO A 175 14.23 7.96 -13.68
N LEU A 176 14.93 7.30 -12.73
CA LEU A 176 16.13 7.85 -12.15
C LEU A 176 17.20 8.05 -13.25
N PRO A 177 17.80 9.25 -13.38
CA PRO A 177 18.88 9.46 -14.34
C PRO A 177 20.10 8.59 -14.05
N PRO A 178 20.85 8.13 -15.06
CA PRO A 178 22.10 7.40 -14.84
C PRO A 178 23.08 8.21 -14.00
N ALA A 179 23.79 7.54 -13.08
CA ALA A 179 24.83 8.17 -12.27
C ALA A 179 25.91 8.79 -13.17
N GLY A 180 26.02 10.14 -13.15
CA GLY A 180 26.97 10.90 -13.97
C GLY A 180 26.35 11.95 -14.89
N GLY A 181 25.03 11.93 -15.10
CA GLY A 181 24.31 12.99 -15.80
C GLY A 181 24.03 14.18 -14.88
N GLY A 182 25.00 15.09 -14.74
CA GLY A 182 24.74 16.37 -14.06
C GLY A 182 23.59 17.10 -14.74
N GLN A 183 22.61 17.56 -13.96
CA GLN A 183 21.65 18.57 -14.43
C GLN A 183 22.41 19.88 -14.66
N SER A 184 22.96 20.06 -15.87
CA SER A 184 23.34 21.38 -16.36
C SER A 184 22.16 21.94 -17.13
N GLY A 185 21.63 23.06 -16.66
CA GLY A 185 20.71 23.89 -17.43
C GLY A 185 21.26 24.23 -18.82
N ALA A 186 20.33 24.59 -19.70
CA ALA A 186 20.56 24.91 -21.10
C ALA A 186 21.78 25.81 -21.36
N GLY A 187 22.56 25.42 -22.38
CA GLY A 187 23.44 26.33 -23.13
C GLY A 187 24.86 26.51 -22.59
N ALA A 188 25.77 25.59 -22.93
CA ALA A 188 27.19 25.93 -23.09
C ALA A 188 27.88 24.92 -24.02
N SER A 189 28.57 25.46 -25.01
CA SER A 189 29.25 24.79 -26.11
C SER A 189 30.33 23.80 -25.65
N ALA A 190 30.43 22.67 -26.35
CA ALA A 190 31.43 21.63 -26.11
C ALA A 190 32.87 22.09 -26.38
N PRO A 191 33.86 21.73 -25.54
CA PRO A 191 35.27 21.70 -25.93
C PRO A 191 35.69 20.29 -26.40
N GLN A 192 36.57 20.27 -27.41
CA GLN A 192 37.12 19.09 -28.07
C GLN A 192 37.98 18.15 -27.18
N PRO A 193 38.16 16.88 -27.58
CA PRO A 193 38.89 15.88 -26.80
C PRO A 193 40.39 15.95 -27.06
N GLY A 194 41.17 16.15 -25.99
CA GLY A 194 42.62 16.12 -26.04
C GLY A 194 43.27 16.32 -24.68
N ALA A 195 43.23 15.30 -23.82
CA ALA A 195 44.22 15.13 -22.75
C ALA A 195 44.18 13.70 -22.22
N THR A 196 45.37 13.12 -22.11
CA THR A 196 45.75 11.78 -21.72
C THR A 196 45.08 11.26 -20.45
N ALA A 197 44.65 9.99 -20.49
CA ALA A 197 44.16 9.22 -19.36
C ALA A 197 45.24 9.12 -18.26
N ALA A 198 44.99 9.77 -17.13
CA ALA A 198 45.62 9.46 -15.86
C ALA A 198 44.68 8.54 -15.07
N SER A 199 45.23 7.43 -14.55
CA SER A 199 44.52 6.45 -13.72
C SER A 199 43.72 7.11 -12.59
N PRO A 200 42.50 6.65 -12.27
CA PRO A 200 41.74 7.19 -11.15
C PRO A 200 42.40 6.73 -9.84
N GLN A 201 43.27 7.58 -9.27
CA GLN A 201 43.57 7.53 -7.85
C GLN A 201 42.26 7.78 -7.10
N SER A 202 41.92 6.84 -6.23
CA SER A 202 40.82 6.89 -5.25
C SER A 202 40.64 8.31 -4.71
N ALA A 203 39.64 9.02 -5.21
CA ALA A 203 39.18 10.25 -4.58
C ALA A 203 38.60 9.84 -3.22
N ALA A 204 39.28 10.23 -2.14
CA ALA A 204 38.81 9.99 -0.79
C ALA A 204 37.35 10.47 -0.69
N LYS A 205 36.44 9.54 -0.34
CA LYS A 205 35.02 9.83 -0.15
C LYS A 205 34.90 10.97 0.87
N PRO A 206 34.15 12.06 0.59
CA PRO A 206 34.09 13.19 1.51
C PRO A 206 33.62 12.71 2.88
N ALA A 207 34.48 12.84 3.90
CA ALA A 207 34.13 12.53 5.27
C ALA A 207 33.10 13.56 5.76
N ARG A 208 31.97 13.08 6.28
CA ARG A 208 30.95 13.94 6.87
C ARG A 208 31.50 14.62 8.15
N PRO A 209 31.17 15.89 8.41
CA PRO A 209 31.48 16.53 9.69
C PRO A 209 30.96 15.71 10.88
N GLN A 210 31.70 15.68 11.99
CA GLN A 210 31.26 14.97 13.20
C GLN A 210 29.97 15.60 13.76
N GLY A 211 28.97 14.76 14.05
CA GLY A 211 27.69 15.16 14.64
C GLY A 211 26.52 15.30 13.65
N PRO A 212 25.40 15.90 14.08
CA PRO A 212 24.20 16.03 13.27
C PRO A 212 24.41 16.82 11.97
N LEU A 213 23.77 16.42 10.87
CA LEU A 213 23.83 17.13 9.57
C LEU A 213 23.40 18.59 9.72
N ALA A 214 22.31 18.83 10.44
CA ALA A 214 21.76 20.16 10.65
C ALA A 214 22.73 21.14 11.33
N ALA A 215 23.75 20.65 12.05
CA ALA A 215 24.76 21.50 12.68
C ALA A 215 25.79 22.06 11.69
N SER A 216 25.96 21.41 10.53
CA SER A 216 26.99 21.77 9.53
C SER A 216 26.41 22.15 8.17
N TRP A 217 25.16 21.78 7.90
CA TRP A 217 24.46 22.12 6.67
C TRP A 217 23.88 23.54 6.74
N LYS A 218 23.87 24.22 5.58
CA LYS A 218 23.10 25.43 5.37
C LYS A 218 22.52 25.39 3.97
N ALA A 219 21.19 25.49 3.87
CA ALA A 219 20.51 25.51 2.58
C ALA A 219 21.08 26.63 1.66
N PRO A 220 21.57 26.29 0.45
CA PRO A 220 22.07 27.29 -0.48
C PRO A 220 20.92 28.08 -1.12
N SER A 221 21.22 29.29 -1.60
CA SER A 221 20.28 30.08 -2.38
C SER A 221 19.92 29.35 -3.68
N GLY A 222 18.63 29.26 -4.00
CA GLY A 222 18.14 28.60 -5.21
C GLY A 222 17.98 27.08 -5.10
N MET A 223 18.18 26.49 -3.91
CA MET A 223 17.74 25.12 -3.65
C MET A 223 16.22 25.00 -3.88
N PRO A 224 15.73 23.93 -4.54
CA PRO A 224 14.30 23.68 -4.68
C PRO A 224 13.59 23.68 -3.33
N ALA A 225 12.30 24.02 -3.31
CA ALA A 225 11.50 23.99 -2.08
C ALA A 225 11.01 22.57 -1.72
N GLN A 226 10.99 21.67 -2.70
CA GLN A 226 10.46 20.32 -2.58
C GLN A 226 11.46 19.31 -3.17
N GLY A 227 11.41 18.09 -2.66
CA GLY A 227 12.11 16.94 -3.19
C GLY A 227 11.46 16.37 -4.44
N ASN A 228 12.16 15.41 -5.06
CA ASN A 228 11.71 14.72 -6.27
C ASN A 228 11.47 13.24 -5.99
N VAL A 229 10.64 12.63 -6.84
CA VAL A 229 10.37 11.19 -6.80
C VAL A 229 10.82 10.55 -8.10
N TYR A 230 11.53 9.45 -7.98
CA TYR A 230 12.05 8.67 -9.08
C TYR A 230 11.60 7.22 -9.01
N THR A 231 11.65 6.53 -10.15
CA THR A 231 11.58 5.06 -10.20
C THR A 231 12.90 4.49 -10.72
N SER A 232 13.26 3.31 -10.25
CA SER A 232 14.42 2.59 -10.79
C SER A 232 14.30 1.08 -10.60
N GLU A 233 14.89 0.33 -11.52
CA GLU A 233 15.12 -1.10 -11.32
C GLU A 233 16.30 -1.28 -10.38
N ILE A 234 16.09 -2.03 -9.30
CA ILE A 234 17.17 -2.52 -8.45
C ILE A 234 17.32 -4.01 -8.75
N PRO A 235 18.37 -4.43 -9.49
CA PRO A 235 18.55 -5.83 -9.83
C PRO A 235 18.74 -6.69 -8.58
N ALA A 236 18.06 -7.83 -8.53
CA ALA A 236 18.40 -8.90 -7.59
C ALA A 236 19.50 -9.78 -8.22
N SER A 237 20.45 -10.23 -7.40
CA SER A 237 21.53 -11.13 -7.84
C SER A 237 21.12 -12.61 -7.81
N GLY A 238 20.03 -12.94 -7.13
CA GLY A 238 19.45 -14.27 -7.02
C GLY A 238 18.15 -14.46 -7.82
N ASP A 239 17.40 -15.52 -7.51
CA ASP A 239 16.14 -15.88 -8.18
C ASP A 239 14.94 -15.09 -7.64
N PHE A 240 15.07 -13.76 -7.59
CA PHE A 240 13.99 -12.86 -7.19
C PHE A 240 13.78 -11.78 -8.26
N SER A 241 12.52 -11.48 -8.56
CA SER A 241 12.14 -10.48 -9.55
C SER A 241 11.36 -9.34 -8.90
N PRO A 242 12.05 -8.36 -8.27
CA PRO A 242 11.37 -7.23 -7.64
C PRO A 242 10.70 -6.34 -8.70
N ARG A 243 9.57 -5.73 -8.34
CA ARG A 243 9.00 -4.61 -9.10
C ARG A 243 9.87 -3.36 -8.93
N PRO A 244 9.74 -2.36 -9.82
CA PRO A 244 10.56 -1.16 -9.78
C PRO A 244 10.46 -0.45 -8.43
N ALA A 245 11.61 -0.07 -7.87
CA ALA A 245 11.69 0.70 -6.65
C ALA A 245 11.23 2.14 -6.87
N TRP A 246 10.70 2.77 -5.82
CA TRP A 246 10.34 4.19 -5.82
C TRP A 246 11.24 4.95 -4.85
N ILE A 247 11.76 6.09 -5.27
CA ILE A 247 12.84 6.80 -4.59
C ILE A 247 12.44 8.25 -4.38
N TYR A 248 12.34 8.68 -3.13
CA TYR A 248 12.26 10.10 -2.78
C TYR A 248 13.65 10.64 -2.48
N VAL A 249 13.99 11.79 -3.07
CA VAL A 249 15.16 12.57 -2.68
C VAL A 249 14.71 13.93 -2.14
N PRO A 250 15.24 14.39 -0.99
CA PRO A 250 14.83 15.65 -0.38
C PRO A 250 15.38 16.87 -1.11
N PRO A 251 14.87 18.09 -0.84
CA PRO A 251 15.37 19.33 -1.42
C PRO A 251 16.89 19.50 -1.37
N ALA A 252 17.53 19.15 -0.23
CA ALA A 252 18.98 19.25 -0.06
C ALA A 252 19.77 18.37 -1.05
N TYR A 253 19.22 17.22 -1.45
CA TYR A 253 19.83 16.32 -2.44
C TYR A 253 19.90 16.95 -3.83
N LEU A 254 18.95 17.85 -4.13
CA LEU A 254 18.83 18.53 -5.43
C LEU A 254 19.68 19.81 -5.51
N SER A 255 20.41 20.15 -4.45
CA SER A 255 21.31 21.31 -4.46
C SER A 255 22.56 21.04 -5.30
N ALA A 256 23.27 22.11 -5.70
CA ALA A 256 24.49 21.99 -6.51
C ALA A 256 25.60 21.19 -5.80
N THR A 257 25.69 21.33 -4.47
CA THR A 257 26.63 20.62 -3.60
C THR A 257 25.85 19.91 -2.49
N PRO A 258 25.21 18.77 -2.79
CA PRO A 258 24.36 18.09 -1.83
C PRO A 258 25.19 17.51 -0.69
N PRO A 259 24.67 17.50 0.54
CA PRO A 259 25.30 16.80 1.64
C PRO A 259 25.15 15.28 1.42
N VAL A 260 25.97 14.48 2.09
CA VAL A 260 25.73 13.03 2.16
C VAL A 260 24.55 12.79 3.11
N LEU A 261 23.47 12.24 2.57
CA LEU A 261 22.21 12.09 3.30
C LEU A 261 22.03 10.65 3.78
N PRO A 262 21.41 10.44 4.95
CA PRO A 262 21.10 9.11 5.44
C PRO A 262 20.00 8.45 4.60
N VAL A 263 19.83 7.15 4.78
CA VAL A 263 18.90 6.32 3.98
C VAL A 263 17.80 5.75 4.86
N LEU A 264 16.58 5.77 4.35
CA LEU A 264 15.48 4.96 4.85
C LEU A 264 15.05 4.01 3.73
N VAL A 265 15.23 2.70 3.93
CA VAL A 265 14.62 1.69 3.06
C VAL A 265 13.24 1.35 3.60
N LEU A 266 12.20 1.49 2.78
CA LEU A 266 10.81 1.17 3.14
C LEU A 266 10.26 0.03 2.31
N MET A 267 9.32 -0.71 2.86
CA MET A 267 8.61 -1.80 2.18
C MET A 267 7.11 -1.74 2.45
N ALA A 268 6.31 -2.05 1.44
CA ALA A 268 4.88 -2.24 1.60
C ALA A 268 4.56 -3.61 2.24
N GLY A 269 3.34 -3.77 2.74
CA GLY A 269 2.81 -5.05 3.20
C GLY A 269 2.19 -5.87 2.06
N GLN A 270 1.57 -7.00 2.41
CA GLN A 270 0.83 -7.84 1.49
C GLN A 270 -0.69 -7.67 1.73
N PRO A 271 -1.50 -7.38 0.69
CA PRO A 271 -1.09 -6.95 -0.65
C PRO A 271 -0.49 -5.53 -0.63
N GLY A 272 0.40 -5.25 -1.58
CA GLY A 272 0.98 -3.91 -1.74
C GLY A 272 2.12 -3.87 -2.74
N GLN A 273 2.56 -2.66 -3.08
CA GLN A 273 3.67 -2.40 -3.99
C GLN A 273 4.44 -1.13 -3.60
N PRO A 274 5.66 -0.91 -4.13
CA PRO A 274 6.46 0.26 -3.77
C PRO A 274 5.77 1.62 -3.97
N GLY A 275 4.97 1.77 -5.03
CA GLY A 275 4.25 3.01 -5.33
C GLY A 275 3.21 3.39 -4.28
N ASP A 276 2.70 2.44 -3.50
CA ASP A 276 1.64 2.67 -2.52
C ASP A 276 2.10 3.60 -1.38
N TRP A 277 3.37 3.53 -1.00
CA TRP A 277 3.96 4.46 -0.02
C TRP A 277 3.89 5.93 -0.48
N PHE A 278 3.83 6.17 -1.80
CA PHE A 278 3.74 7.50 -2.40
C PHE A 278 2.30 7.93 -2.62
N THR A 279 1.48 7.07 -3.22
CA THR A 279 0.09 7.39 -3.58
C THR A 279 -0.87 7.34 -2.39
N ILE A 280 -0.62 6.44 -1.43
CA ILE A 280 -1.45 6.19 -0.26
C ILE A 280 -0.74 6.65 1.01
N GLY A 281 0.51 6.21 1.19
CA GLY A 281 1.33 6.47 2.36
C GLY A 281 1.79 7.93 2.50
N ARG A 282 1.72 8.72 1.42
CA ARG A 282 2.09 10.15 1.38
C ARG A 282 3.52 10.43 1.86
N VAL A 283 4.47 9.54 1.50
CA VAL A 283 5.89 9.69 1.86
C VAL A 283 6.45 11.02 1.37
N LYS A 284 6.17 11.41 0.13
CA LYS A 284 6.69 12.68 -0.43
C LYS A 284 6.21 13.87 0.38
N GLU A 285 4.92 13.97 0.64
CA GLU A 285 4.32 15.08 1.37
C GLU A 285 4.87 15.13 2.80
N THR A 286 5.00 13.98 3.45
CA THR A 286 5.55 13.85 4.80
C THR A 286 6.99 14.34 4.85
N MET A 287 7.83 13.86 3.94
CA MET A 287 9.25 14.21 3.92
C MET A 287 9.50 15.64 3.44
N ASP A 288 8.70 16.17 2.50
CA ASP A 288 8.78 17.57 2.07
C ASP A 288 8.37 18.52 3.20
N ALA A 289 7.27 18.22 3.90
CA ALA A 289 6.81 19.03 5.03
C ALA A 289 7.84 19.05 6.16
N TRP A 290 8.46 17.91 6.45
CA TRP A 290 9.54 17.84 7.41
C TRP A 290 10.76 18.63 6.92
N ALA A 291 11.19 18.43 5.67
CA ALA A 291 12.35 19.10 5.10
C ALA A 291 12.22 20.63 5.04
N ALA A 292 11.01 21.15 4.79
CA ALA A 292 10.75 22.58 4.80
C ALA A 292 11.12 23.25 6.13
N ASN A 293 10.98 22.53 7.24
CA ASN A 293 11.34 23.01 8.59
C ASN A 293 12.80 22.72 8.97
N HIS A 294 13.53 21.96 8.14
CA HIS A 294 14.87 21.45 8.43
C HIS A 294 15.88 21.77 7.32
N GLN A 295 15.76 22.97 6.72
CA GLN A 295 16.68 23.47 5.69
C GLN A 295 16.81 22.52 4.47
N GLY A 296 15.72 21.87 4.10
CA GLY A 296 15.67 20.93 2.98
C GLY A 296 16.26 19.56 3.28
N LEU A 297 16.71 19.29 4.51
CA LEU A 297 17.20 17.97 4.91
C LEU A 297 16.04 17.01 5.12
N ALA A 298 16.24 15.75 4.73
CA ALA A 298 15.44 14.58 5.10
C ALA A 298 16.27 13.34 4.73
N PRO A 299 15.91 12.11 5.13
CA PRO A 299 16.53 10.93 4.54
C PRO A 299 16.18 10.80 3.05
N VAL A 300 17.07 10.18 2.29
CA VAL A 300 16.71 9.60 0.98
C VAL A 300 15.88 8.36 1.28
N VAL A 301 14.65 8.30 0.76
CA VAL A 301 13.75 7.17 0.99
C VAL A 301 13.74 6.29 -0.24
N VAL A 302 14.09 5.02 -0.07
CA VAL A 302 14.07 4.01 -1.14
C VAL A 302 13.03 2.96 -0.77
N VAL A 303 11.93 2.92 -1.50
CA VAL A 303 10.90 1.92 -1.31
C VAL A 303 11.22 0.72 -2.20
N ALA A 304 11.72 -0.36 -1.59
CA ALA A 304 12.05 -1.61 -2.26
C ALA A 304 10.84 -2.56 -2.26
N ASP A 305 10.77 -3.46 -3.24
CA ASP A 305 9.70 -4.46 -3.32
C ASP A 305 10.13 -5.78 -2.64
N PRO A 306 9.47 -6.22 -1.56
CA PRO A 306 9.76 -7.51 -0.95
C PRO A 306 8.87 -8.65 -1.50
N LEU A 307 7.88 -8.35 -2.36
CA LEU A 307 6.83 -9.32 -2.72
C LEU A 307 6.91 -9.86 -4.15
N SER A 308 7.49 -9.13 -5.10
CA SER A 308 7.42 -9.35 -6.57
C SER A 308 6.01 -9.23 -7.18
N SER A 309 4.95 -9.56 -6.43
CA SER A 309 3.55 -9.41 -6.85
C SER A 309 2.62 -9.33 -5.65
N ASP A 310 1.40 -8.85 -5.88
CA ASP A 310 0.44 -8.56 -4.81
C ASP A 310 -0.02 -9.84 -4.07
N THR A 311 0.05 -10.99 -4.72
CA THR A 311 -0.54 -12.27 -4.26
C THR A 311 0.50 -13.31 -3.85
N VAL A 312 1.78 -12.95 -3.77
CA VAL A 312 2.86 -13.84 -3.34
C VAL A 312 3.47 -13.27 -2.06
N ASN A 313 3.71 -14.13 -1.07
CA ASN A 313 4.44 -13.80 0.14
C ASN A 313 5.73 -14.61 0.19
N PRO A 314 6.89 -14.02 -0.16
CA PRO A 314 8.17 -14.71 -0.11
C PRO A 314 8.74 -14.93 1.30
N LEU A 315 7.99 -14.54 2.34
CA LEU A 315 8.40 -14.61 3.75
C LEU A 315 9.70 -13.85 4.03
N CYS A 316 10.07 -12.90 3.16
CA CYS A 316 11.30 -12.12 3.25
C CYS A 316 12.52 -13.00 3.54
N SER A 317 12.60 -14.14 2.85
CA SER A 317 13.57 -15.21 3.05
C SER A 317 14.16 -15.65 1.72
N ASP A 318 15.32 -16.30 1.75
CA ASP A 318 15.89 -16.98 0.57
C ASP A 318 15.33 -18.40 0.54
N ALA A 319 14.11 -18.55 0.01
CA ALA A 319 13.33 -19.78 0.11
C ALA A 319 12.46 -20.02 -1.14
N ALA A 320 11.26 -20.60 -0.99
CA ALA A 320 10.43 -21.10 -2.08
C ALA A 320 10.00 -20.05 -3.14
N HIS A 321 10.15 -18.75 -2.85
CA HIS A 321 9.67 -17.65 -3.69
C HIS A 321 10.77 -16.63 -4.01
N GLY A 322 12.04 -17.08 -3.98
CA GLY A 322 13.19 -16.30 -4.41
C GLY A 322 14.07 -15.79 -3.28
N ASP A 323 15.19 -15.19 -3.67
CA ASP A 323 16.26 -14.75 -2.77
C ASP A 323 16.02 -13.33 -2.18
N VAL A 324 14.89 -13.15 -1.50
CA VAL A 324 14.46 -11.83 -0.99
C VAL A 324 15.33 -11.35 0.16
N ALA A 325 15.80 -12.27 1.01
CA ALA A 325 16.69 -11.93 2.10
C ALA A 325 18.03 -11.41 1.56
N THR A 326 18.59 -12.05 0.53
CA THR A 326 19.79 -11.58 -0.18
C THR A 326 19.54 -10.23 -0.87
N TYR A 327 18.40 -10.06 -1.55
CA TYR A 327 18.05 -8.81 -2.20
C TYR A 327 18.08 -7.61 -1.22
N LEU A 328 17.42 -7.73 -0.07
CA LEU A 328 17.30 -6.63 0.89
C LEU A 328 18.56 -6.41 1.75
N GLN A 329 19.34 -7.46 1.99
CA GLN A 329 20.55 -7.39 2.84
C GLN A 329 21.81 -7.02 2.06
N LYS A 330 21.84 -7.25 0.74
CA LYS A 330 23.04 -7.07 -0.09
C LYS A 330 22.77 -6.21 -1.32
N ASP A 331 21.82 -6.61 -2.17
CA ASP A 331 21.65 -5.99 -3.49
C ASP A 331 21.12 -4.55 -3.39
N VAL A 332 20.06 -4.34 -2.59
CA VAL A 332 19.49 -3.00 -2.36
C VAL A 332 20.54 -2.07 -1.74
N PRO A 333 21.23 -2.40 -0.64
CA PRO A 333 22.25 -1.52 -0.10
C PRO A 333 23.41 -1.22 -1.05
N ALA A 334 23.91 -2.23 -1.76
CA ALA A 334 24.99 -2.05 -2.73
C ALA A 334 24.56 -1.11 -3.87
N TRP A 335 23.33 -1.30 -4.38
CA TRP A 335 22.77 -0.45 -5.42
C TRP A 335 22.60 0.99 -4.95
N ILE A 336 22.07 1.20 -3.74
CA ILE A 336 21.90 2.53 -3.15
C ILE A 336 23.25 3.24 -3.03
N ALA A 337 24.26 2.57 -2.48
CA ALA A 337 25.59 3.14 -2.27
C ALA A 337 26.32 3.48 -3.59
N HIS A 338 26.02 2.76 -4.67
CA HIS A 338 26.60 2.99 -5.99
C HIS A 338 25.89 4.09 -6.79
N ASN A 339 24.55 4.16 -6.71
CA ASN A 339 23.75 4.99 -7.60
C ASN A 339 23.29 6.32 -6.97
N LEU A 340 23.29 6.43 -5.64
CA LEU A 340 22.79 7.60 -4.92
C LEU A 340 23.89 8.30 -4.09
N LYS A 341 23.78 9.62 -3.95
CA LYS A 341 24.66 10.42 -3.09
C LYS A 341 24.23 10.32 -1.62
N VAL A 342 24.53 9.19 -1.01
CA VAL A 342 24.13 8.89 0.38
C VAL A 342 25.33 8.66 1.30
N ASP A 343 25.06 8.70 2.60
CA ASP A 343 26.05 8.42 3.65
C ASP A 343 26.55 6.96 3.53
N PRO A 344 27.88 6.69 3.40
CA PRO A 344 28.42 5.34 3.41
C PRO A 344 28.24 4.61 4.74
N ASP A 345 28.05 5.34 5.83
CA ASP A 345 27.98 4.74 7.15
C ASP A 345 26.59 4.16 7.40
N HIS A 346 26.50 2.83 7.46
CA HIS A 346 25.26 2.10 7.72
C HIS A 346 24.67 2.34 9.12
N SER A 347 25.41 2.96 10.05
CA SER A 347 24.84 3.50 11.29
C SER A 347 23.84 4.65 11.04
N ARG A 348 23.80 5.18 9.81
CA ARG A 348 22.89 6.21 9.32
C ARG A 348 21.87 5.66 8.32
N TRP A 349 21.62 4.36 8.38
CA TRP A 349 20.65 3.68 7.54
C TRP A 349 19.58 3.05 8.41
N ALA A 350 18.33 3.28 8.00
CA ALA A 350 17.16 2.67 8.59
C ALA A 350 16.47 1.76 7.58
N ILE A 351 15.76 0.76 8.09
CA ILE A 351 14.81 -0.04 7.34
C ILE A 351 13.44 0.02 8.01
N GLY A 352 12.37 -0.07 7.26
CA GLY A 352 11.04 -0.10 7.85
C GLY A 352 9.98 -0.55 6.87
N GLY A 353 8.76 -0.68 7.38
CA GLY A 353 7.64 -1.07 6.55
C GLY A 353 6.38 -1.17 7.37
N LEU A 354 5.32 -1.61 6.71
CA LEU A 354 4.01 -1.87 7.30
C LEU A 354 3.62 -3.34 7.11
N SER A 355 2.85 -3.92 8.05
CA SER A 355 2.35 -5.29 7.96
C SER A 355 3.48 -6.29 7.63
N ASN A 356 3.33 -7.12 6.59
CA ASN A 356 4.38 -8.00 6.09
C ASN A 356 5.74 -7.29 5.83
N GLY A 357 5.73 -6.05 5.36
CA GLY A 357 6.95 -5.24 5.18
C GLY A 357 7.61 -4.84 6.50
N ALA A 358 6.82 -4.65 7.57
CA ALA A 358 7.33 -4.42 8.93
C ALA A 358 7.95 -5.69 9.51
N THR A 359 7.34 -6.86 9.26
CA THR A 359 7.90 -8.17 9.59
C THR A 359 9.24 -8.36 8.87
N CYS A 360 9.28 -8.09 7.56
CA CYS A 360 10.48 -8.18 6.74
C CYS A 360 11.61 -7.23 7.21
N ALA A 361 11.27 -6.00 7.61
CA ALA A 361 12.24 -5.06 8.18
C ALA A 361 12.92 -5.62 9.45
N LEU A 362 12.14 -6.23 10.35
CA LEU A 362 12.68 -6.88 11.55
C LEU A 362 13.53 -8.11 11.19
N GLN A 363 13.06 -8.94 10.26
CA GLN A 363 13.80 -10.11 9.78
C GLN A 363 15.16 -9.73 9.20
N VAL A 364 15.22 -8.67 8.41
CA VAL A 364 16.49 -8.14 7.88
C VAL A 364 17.38 -7.66 9.02
N ALA A 365 16.85 -6.88 9.96
CA ALA A 365 17.64 -6.35 11.08
C ALA A 365 18.17 -7.42 12.03
N THR A 366 17.41 -8.50 12.28
CA THR A 366 17.84 -9.59 13.17
C THR A 366 18.81 -10.57 12.50
N ARG A 367 18.79 -10.70 11.17
CA ARG A 367 19.72 -11.55 10.40
C ARG A 367 21.00 -10.81 9.98
N ALA A 368 20.90 -9.50 9.72
CA ALA A 368 22.00 -8.68 9.22
C ALA A 368 22.08 -7.32 9.95
N PRO A 369 22.36 -7.33 11.28
CA PRO A 369 22.27 -6.13 12.13
C PRO A 369 23.21 -4.99 11.75
N GLN A 370 24.24 -5.26 10.94
CA GLN A 370 25.19 -4.27 10.44
C GLN A 370 24.68 -3.45 9.23
N VAL A 371 23.60 -3.89 8.56
CA VAL A 371 23.14 -3.27 7.30
C VAL A 371 22.22 -2.08 7.58
N TYR A 372 21.33 -2.23 8.56
CA TYR A 372 20.40 -1.20 9.02
C TYR A 372 20.34 -1.23 10.54
N THR A 373 20.68 -0.11 11.18
CA THR A 373 20.78 -0.04 12.65
C THR A 373 19.53 0.54 13.31
N THR A 374 18.60 1.05 12.50
CA THR A 374 17.33 1.63 12.94
C THR A 374 16.16 0.98 12.20
N VAL A 375 15.11 0.59 12.92
CA VAL A 375 13.95 -0.10 12.37
C VAL A 375 12.66 0.67 12.67
N LEU A 376 11.82 0.88 11.65
CA LEU A 376 10.43 1.33 11.81
C LEU A 376 9.49 0.15 11.52
N SER A 377 8.88 -0.42 12.55
CA SER A 377 7.97 -1.57 12.41
C SER A 377 6.53 -1.14 12.65
N MET A 378 5.76 -0.95 11.57
CA MET A 378 4.36 -0.53 11.63
C MET A 378 3.43 -1.73 11.46
N SER A 379 2.83 -2.19 12.56
CA SER A 379 1.86 -3.30 12.58
C SER A 379 2.45 -4.59 12.01
N GLY A 380 3.71 -4.90 12.36
CA GLY A 380 4.35 -6.14 11.92
C GLY A 380 3.73 -7.39 12.53
N GLU A 381 3.78 -8.49 11.79
CA GLU A 381 3.35 -9.80 12.25
C GLU A 381 4.29 -10.28 13.37
N GLU A 382 3.76 -11.04 14.32
CA GLU A 382 4.58 -11.62 15.40
C GLU A 382 5.65 -12.59 14.87
N HIS A 383 5.29 -13.31 13.81
CA HIS A 383 6.11 -14.28 13.11
C HIS A 383 5.90 -14.13 11.60
N PRO A 384 6.90 -14.45 10.75
CA PRO A 384 6.66 -14.61 9.33
C PRO A 384 5.61 -15.71 9.11
N THR A 385 4.56 -15.44 8.33
CA THR A 385 3.42 -16.36 8.23
C THR A 385 2.79 -16.44 6.84
N LEU A 386 2.32 -17.64 6.47
CA LEU A 386 1.40 -17.91 5.35
C LEU A 386 -0.03 -18.21 5.86
N GLY A 387 -0.34 -17.78 7.08
CA GLY A 387 -1.63 -17.96 7.77
C GLY A 387 -1.63 -19.04 8.86
N SER A 388 -0.62 -19.92 8.92
CA SER A 388 -0.34 -20.78 10.07
C SER A 388 1.13 -21.18 10.10
N GLU A 389 1.67 -21.53 11.28
CA GLU A 389 3.05 -21.98 11.41
C GLU A 389 3.30 -23.24 10.57
N GLU A 390 2.40 -24.23 10.61
CA GLU A 390 2.56 -25.49 9.88
C GLU A 390 2.67 -25.24 8.38
N ARG A 391 1.76 -24.42 7.83
CA ARG A 391 1.76 -24.06 6.41
C ARG A 391 3.04 -23.29 6.04
N THR A 392 3.44 -22.36 6.89
CA THR A 392 4.64 -21.53 6.67
C THR A 392 5.89 -22.40 6.59
N ILE A 393 6.04 -23.35 7.53
CA ILE A 393 7.17 -24.28 7.52
C ILE A 393 7.09 -25.21 6.31
N SER A 394 5.92 -25.79 6.01
CA SER A 394 5.79 -26.78 4.93
C SER A 394 5.94 -26.19 3.54
N GLU A 395 5.25 -25.09 3.26
CA GLU A 395 5.22 -24.45 1.93
C GLU A 395 6.36 -23.45 1.76
N GLY A 396 6.61 -22.61 2.77
CA GLY A 396 7.62 -21.55 2.69
C GLY A 396 9.05 -22.06 2.85
N PHE A 397 9.27 -22.98 3.79
CA PHE A 397 10.59 -23.50 4.15
C PHE A 397 10.80 -24.98 3.81
N GLY A 398 9.94 -25.57 2.97
CA GLY A 398 10.09 -26.95 2.50
C GLY A 398 10.05 -28.01 3.60
N GLY A 399 9.37 -27.72 4.72
CA GLY A 399 9.31 -28.57 5.92
C GLY A 399 10.46 -28.34 6.91
N ASP A 400 11.39 -27.44 6.63
CA ASP A 400 12.53 -27.16 7.51
C ASP A 400 12.18 -26.13 8.60
N ARG A 401 11.92 -26.64 9.81
CA ARG A 401 11.65 -25.82 11.00
C ARG A 401 12.85 -24.99 11.43
N ALA A 402 14.07 -25.48 11.24
CA ALA A 402 15.27 -24.73 11.61
C ALA A 402 15.48 -23.54 10.65
N ALA A 403 15.20 -23.73 9.36
CA ALA A 403 15.20 -22.63 8.40
C ALA A 403 14.13 -21.58 8.75
N TYR A 404 12.92 -21.97 9.13
CA TYR A 404 11.89 -21.05 9.63
C TYR A 404 12.38 -20.26 10.85
N GLN A 405 12.94 -20.94 11.85
CA GLN A 405 13.46 -20.31 13.08
C GLN A 405 14.63 -19.35 12.81
N ALA A 406 15.47 -19.65 11.82
CA ALA A 406 16.54 -18.75 11.39
C ALA A 406 16.03 -17.49 10.68
N ASN A 407 14.75 -17.46 10.30
CA ASN A 407 14.07 -16.33 9.67
C ASN A 407 13.06 -15.66 10.60
N ASP A 408 12.73 -16.23 11.75
CA ASP A 408 11.76 -15.69 12.70
C ASP A 408 12.40 -14.69 13.68
N PRO A 409 12.02 -13.40 13.66
CA PRO A 409 12.59 -12.40 14.56
C PRO A 409 12.42 -12.75 16.04
N LEU A 410 11.26 -13.30 16.45
CA LEU A 410 11.01 -13.59 17.86
C LEU A 410 11.96 -14.69 18.38
N THR A 411 12.20 -15.74 17.59
CA THR A 411 13.21 -16.79 17.88
C THR A 411 14.62 -16.20 17.94
N LEU A 412 15.00 -15.36 16.99
CA LEU A 412 16.34 -14.75 16.93
C LEU A 412 16.60 -13.80 18.12
N LEU A 413 15.61 -12.99 18.48
CA LEU A 413 15.66 -12.10 19.65
C LEU A 413 15.81 -12.87 20.97
N GLY A 414 15.26 -14.09 21.06
CA GLY A 414 15.43 -14.95 22.23
C GLY A 414 16.82 -15.59 22.36
N THR A 415 17.63 -15.56 21.30
CA THR A 415 18.90 -16.31 21.22
C THR A 415 20.13 -15.45 20.99
N HIS A 416 19.95 -14.18 20.57
CA HIS A 416 21.03 -13.26 20.22
C HIS A 416 20.92 -11.93 20.97
N ARG A 417 21.97 -11.11 20.87
CA ARG A 417 22.03 -9.75 21.42
C ARG A 417 22.16 -8.75 20.27
N TYR A 418 21.46 -7.63 20.37
CA TYR A 418 21.37 -6.61 19.32
C TYR A 418 21.66 -5.22 19.87
N GLU A 419 22.72 -5.11 20.67
CA GLU A 419 23.17 -3.84 21.22
C GLU A 419 23.51 -2.85 20.10
N GLY A 420 23.07 -1.60 20.25
CA GLY A 420 23.24 -0.56 19.22
C GLY A 420 22.15 -0.52 18.15
N LEU A 421 21.28 -1.54 18.06
CA LEU A 421 20.09 -1.47 17.21
C LEU A 421 18.95 -0.73 17.91
N SER A 422 18.16 -0.03 17.12
CA SER A 422 17.00 0.73 17.59
C SER A 422 15.76 0.34 16.80
N VAL A 423 14.63 0.19 17.46
CA VAL A 423 13.36 -0.11 16.81
C VAL A 423 12.23 0.73 17.39
N LEU A 424 11.40 1.28 16.51
CA LEU A 424 10.14 1.90 16.88
C LEU A 424 9.00 1.02 16.36
N PHE A 425 8.24 0.45 17.29
CA PHE A 425 7.05 -0.33 17.02
C PHE A 425 5.81 0.56 17.04
N SER A 426 4.98 0.45 16.00
CA SER A 426 3.77 1.26 15.83
C SER A 426 2.59 0.40 15.46
N VAL A 427 1.43 0.61 16.10
CA VAL A 427 0.26 -0.21 15.83
C VAL A 427 -1.04 0.53 16.13
N GLY A 428 -2.12 0.14 15.45
CA GLY A 428 -3.46 0.65 15.73
C GLY A 428 -3.92 0.28 17.13
N ALA A 429 -4.53 1.22 17.84
CA ALA A 429 -5.09 1.01 19.18
C ALA A 429 -6.27 0.03 19.16
N ASP A 430 -6.97 -0.04 18.04
CA ASP A 430 -8.12 -0.92 17.80
C ASP A 430 -7.74 -2.17 16.98
N ASP A 431 -6.45 -2.35 16.66
CA ASP A 431 -5.93 -3.52 15.94
C ASP A 431 -5.78 -4.72 16.87
N SER A 432 -6.89 -5.40 17.15
CA SER A 432 -6.92 -6.54 18.08
C SER A 432 -6.09 -7.75 17.64
N GLU A 433 -5.77 -7.83 16.35
CA GLU A 433 -5.03 -8.94 15.76
C GLU A 433 -3.52 -8.75 15.92
N TYR A 434 -3.00 -7.57 15.56
CA TYR A 434 -1.55 -7.32 15.55
C TYR A 434 -1.00 -6.73 16.85
N LEU A 435 -1.80 -5.94 17.59
CA LEU A 435 -1.34 -5.27 18.81
C LEU A 435 -0.70 -6.24 19.84
N PRO A 436 -1.26 -7.44 20.12
CA PRO A 436 -0.62 -8.37 21.05
C PRO A 436 0.75 -8.88 20.58
N GLY A 437 0.88 -9.18 19.28
CA GLY A 437 2.13 -9.66 18.68
C GLY A 437 3.21 -8.58 18.67
N VAL A 438 2.84 -7.35 18.31
CA VAL A 438 3.74 -6.19 18.36
C VAL A 438 4.29 -5.96 19.77
N LYS A 439 3.45 -6.09 20.82
CA LYS A 439 3.90 -6.00 22.22
C LYS A 439 4.90 -7.09 22.60
N ARG A 440 4.68 -8.33 22.15
CA ARG A 440 5.62 -9.45 22.39
C ARG A 440 6.95 -9.22 21.69
N LEU A 441 6.94 -8.74 20.44
CA LEU A 441 8.15 -8.36 19.72
C LEU A 441 8.91 -7.22 20.41
N ALA A 442 8.20 -6.20 20.89
CA ALA A 442 8.80 -5.09 21.63
C ALA A 442 9.48 -5.55 22.93
N GLU A 443 8.83 -6.45 23.68
CA GLU A 443 9.42 -7.06 24.88
C GLU A 443 10.67 -7.90 24.54
N ALA A 444 10.59 -8.75 23.53
CA ALA A 444 11.73 -9.56 23.09
C ALA A 444 12.90 -8.70 22.59
N ALA A 445 12.62 -7.63 21.84
CA ALA A 445 13.63 -6.69 21.36
C ALA A 445 14.35 -5.98 22.51
N ARG A 446 13.61 -5.54 23.54
CA ARG A 446 14.21 -5.00 24.77
C ARG A 446 15.06 -6.06 25.48
N GLY A 447 14.52 -7.27 25.60
CA GLY A 447 15.20 -8.41 26.20
C GLY A 447 16.53 -8.71 25.53
N ALA A 448 16.61 -8.57 24.20
CA ALA A 448 17.81 -8.76 23.39
C ALA A 448 18.79 -7.57 23.39
N GLY A 449 18.45 -6.46 24.05
CA GLY A 449 19.31 -5.28 24.18
C GLY A 449 19.12 -4.18 23.14
N MET A 450 18.06 -4.22 22.33
CA MET A 450 17.72 -3.12 21.41
C MET A 450 17.18 -1.91 22.19
N SER A 451 17.37 -0.71 21.62
CA SER A 451 16.66 0.49 22.07
C SER A 451 15.25 0.51 21.47
N VAL A 452 14.23 0.32 22.30
CA VAL A 452 12.84 0.12 21.84
C VAL A 452 11.94 1.30 22.22
N GLU A 453 11.21 1.82 21.25
CA GLU A 453 10.08 2.73 21.44
C GLU A 453 8.79 2.08 20.91
N GLU A 454 7.67 2.32 21.60
CA GLU A 454 6.34 1.83 21.20
C GLU A 454 5.39 3.01 21.07
N ARG A 455 4.61 3.05 19.98
CA ARG A 455 3.56 4.05 19.76
C ARG A 455 2.27 3.38 19.33
N THR A 456 1.16 3.91 19.83
CA THR A 456 -0.19 3.46 19.45
C THR A 456 -0.96 4.62 18.83
N TYR A 457 -1.77 4.30 17.83
CA TYR A 457 -2.44 5.27 16.98
C TYR A 457 -3.93 4.91 16.88
N PRO A 458 -4.87 5.86 16.90
CA PRO A 458 -6.28 5.56 16.67
C PRO A 458 -6.50 4.82 15.34
N GLY A 459 -7.30 3.75 15.35
CA GLY A 459 -7.59 2.92 14.18
C GLY A 459 -7.07 1.49 14.28
N THR A 460 -7.31 0.74 13.20
CA THR A 460 -7.00 -0.69 13.03
C THR A 460 -5.84 -0.88 12.04
N HIS A 461 -5.68 -2.09 11.50
CA HIS A 461 -4.70 -2.45 10.47
C HIS A 461 -4.92 -1.73 9.13
N SER A 462 -4.51 -0.46 9.03
CA SER A 462 -4.90 0.41 7.93
C SER A 462 -3.84 1.45 7.56
N TRP A 463 -3.91 1.94 6.32
CA TRP A 463 -3.04 3.03 5.83
C TRP A 463 -3.20 4.33 6.61
N GLN A 464 -4.36 4.58 7.23
CA GLN A 464 -4.54 5.73 8.10
C GLN A 464 -3.56 5.70 9.29
N VAL A 465 -3.42 4.54 9.93
CA VAL A 465 -2.46 4.34 11.02
C VAL A 465 -1.04 4.49 10.51
N TRP A 466 -0.68 3.87 9.38
CA TRP A 466 0.69 3.86 8.87
C TRP A 466 1.16 5.23 8.36
N THR A 467 0.28 5.99 7.69
CA THR A 467 0.58 7.37 7.26
C THR A 467 0.80 8.29 8.46
N MET A 468 -0.06 8.20 9.48
CA MET A 468 0.10 8.97 10.72
C MET A 468 1.37 8.58 11.47
N ALA A 469 1.61 7.26 11.57
CA ALA A 469 2.80 6.70 12.18
C ALA A 469 4.08 7.22 11.52
N LEU A 470 4.19 7.15 10.19
CA LEU A 470 5.36 7.66 9.48
C LEU A 470 5.57 9.15 9.75
N ALA A 471 4.51 9.96 9.66
CA ALA A 471 4.60 11.41 9.84
C ALA A 471 5.06 11.82 11.24
N GLU A 472 4.55 11.18 12.29
CA GLU A 472 4.89 11.51 13.68
C GLU A 472 6.26 10.97 14.11
N GLN A 473 6.83 10.01 13.37
CA GLN A 473 8.09 9.36 13.71
C GLN A 473 9.30 9.95 13.00
N VAL A 474 9.11 10.88 12.04
CA VAL A 474 10.22 11.45 11.29
C VAL A 474 11.24 12.12 12.21
N ASP A 475 10.81 12.82 13.27
CA ASP A 475 11.75 13.43 14.23
C ASP A 475 12.61 12.39 14.95
N TRP A 476 11.99 11.29 15.41
CA TRP A 476 12.72 10.19 16.06
C TRP A 476 13.71 9.55 15.10
N LEU A 477 13.26 9.26 13.87
CA LEU A 477 14.09 8.71 12.82
C LEU A 477 15.25 9.66 12.51
N ALA A 478 14.98 10.95 12.33
CA ALA A 478 15.96 11.97 12.02
C ALA A 478 17.03 12.10 13.12
N ALA A 479 16.68 11.98 14.39
CA ALA A 479 17.63 11.94 15.49
C ALA A 479 18.54 10.69 15.42
N ARG A 480 17.96 9.50 15.20
CA ARG A 480 18.72 8.23 15.04
C ARG A 480 19.68 8.28 13.86
N LEU A 481 19.22 8.84 12.75
CA LEU A 481 20.01 9.04 11.53
C LEU A 481 20.96 10.24 11.61
N GLN A 482 21.04 10.92 12.77
CA GLN A 482 21.82 12.14 12.99
C GLN A 482 21.56 13.22 11.93
N ILE A 483 20.34 13.36 11.44
CA ILE A 483 19.97 14.56 10.68
C ILE A 483 19.91 15.73 11.65
N ILE A 484 19.24 15.51 12.78
CA ILE A 484 19.14 16.44 13.92
C ILE A 484 19.84 15.84 15.14
N GLY A 485 20.02 16.69 16.18
CA GLY A 485 20.73 16.35 17.41
C GLY A 485 19.85 15.76 18.51
#